data_AF-A0A2P2KMG1-F1
#
_entry.id   AF-A0A2P2KMG1-F1
#
_cell.length_a   1.000
_cell.length_b   1.000
_cell.length_c   1.000
_cell.angle_alpha   90.00
_cell.angle_beta   90.00
_cell.angle_gamma   90.00
#
_symmetry.space_group_name_H-M   'P 1'
#
loop_
_entity.id
_entity.type
_entity.pdbx_description
1 polymer ?
#
loop_
_entity_poly.entity_id
_entity_poly.type
_entity_poly.pdbx_seq_one_letter_code
_entity_poly.pdbx_strand_id
1 'polypeptide(L)'
;MAICKVFYNYCKENKIDLHKGNFTLSYDTNVPRQTGLSGSSAIVCAALNCLLDFYKVRHLVRVEVRPNIILKAEEELGIVAGLQDRVAQVYGGLVYMDFSKEHMDKLGHGIYTPMDINLLPPLHLIYAENPSDSGKVHSTVRQRWLDGDKLIIKSMSEVADLALEGRTAILEKDHSKFADLMNRNFDLRRSVSCFIQVQIKGFSIFF
;
A
#
# COMPACT_ATOMS: atom_id res chain seq x y z
N MET A 1 -13.60 12.90 7.06
CA MET A 1 -14.09 14.01 6.18
C MET A 1 -13.28 14.12 4.88
N ALA A 2 -11.94 14.06 4.92
CA ALA A 2 -11.09 14.21 3.73
C ALA A 2 -11.46 13.27 2.56
N ILE A 3 -11.68 11.98 2.83
CA ILE A 3 -12.07 11.01 1.79
C ILE A 3 -13.38 11.39 1.08
N CYS A 4 -14.37 11.95 1.79
CA CYS A 4 -15.62 12.40 1.17
C CYS A 4 -15.38 13.56 0.20
N LYS A 5 -14.54 14.54 0.60
CA LYS A 5 -14.15 15.67 -0.25
C LYS A 5 -13.39 15.19 -1.49
N VAL A 6 -12.39 14.34 -1.30
CA VAL A 6 -11.57 13.80 -2.39
C VAL A 6 -12.41 12.96 -3.35
N PHE A 7 -13.28 12.10 -2.83
CA PHE A 7 -14.21 11.31 -3.64
C PHE A 7 -15.18 12.19 -4.43
N TYR A 8 -15.76 13.20 -3.80
CA TYR A 8 -16.65 14.15 -4.48
C TYR A 8 -15.93 14.91 -5.61
N ASN A 9 -14.73 15.41 -5.34
CA ASN A 9 -13.92 16.09 -6.34
C ASN A 9 -13.57 15.16 -7.50
N TYR A 10 -13.17 13.92 -7.21
CA TYR A 10 -12.89 12.90 -8.22
C TYR A 10 -14.12 12.66 -9.11
N CYS A 11 -15.31 12.49 -8.53
CA CYS A 11 -16.54 12.28 -9.30
C CYS A 11 -16.87 13.50 -10.18
N LYS A 12 -16.72 14.71 -9.65
CA LYS A 12 -16.92 15.96 -10.39
C LYS A 12 -15.97 16.10 -11.57
N GLU A 13 -14.67 15.83 -11.38
CA GLU A 13 -13.64 15.89 -12.42
C GLU A 13 -13.88 14.84 -13.52
N ASN A 14 -14.38 13.66 -13.15
CA ASN A 14 -14.65 12.55 -14.07
C ASN A 14 -16.10 12.53 -14.59
N LYS A 15 -16.90 13.57 -14.33
CA LYS A 15 -18.30 13.70 -14.76
C LYS A 15 -19.18 12.50 -14.33
N ILE A 16 -18.90 11.95 -13.15
CA ILE A 16 -19.69 10.89 -12.52
C ILE A 16 -20.80 11.57 -11.71
N ASP A 17 -22.05 11.33 -12.09
CA ASP A 17 -23.21 11.88 -11.37
C ASP A 17 -23.44 11.14 -10.05
N LEU A 18 -23.66 11.89 -8.99
CA LEU A 18 -23.93 11.36 -7.66
C LEU A 18 -25.37 11.70 -7.29
N HIS A 19 -26.17 10.66 -7.04
CA HIS A 19 -27.56 10.86 -6.60
C HIS A 19 -27.61 11.65 -5.28
N LYS A 20 -28.71 12.40 -5.07
CA LYS A 20 -28.91 13.15 -3.84
C LYS A 20 -29.27 12.22 -2.69
N GLY A 21 -28.59 12.36 -1.55
CA GLY A 21 -28.86 11.58 -0.36
C GLY A 21 -27.96 12.00 0.80
N ASN A 22 -28.50 11.95 2.01
CA ASN A 22 -27.73 12.10 3.23
C ASN A 22 -27.27 10.72 3.71
N PHE A 23 -26.15 10.69 4.42
CA PHE A 23 -25.65 9.47 5.06
C PHE A 23 -24.95 9.81 6.38
N THR A 24 -24.83 8.80 7.23
CA THR A 24 -23.97 8.83 8.41
C THR A 24 -22.86 7.81 8.22
N LEU A 25 -21.61 8.23 8.43
CA LEU A 25 -20.45 7.35 8.35
C LEU A 25 -19.92 7.11 9.76
N SER A 26 -19.81 5.85 10.14
CA SER A 26 -19.16 5.39 11.37
C SER A 26 -18.19 4.26 11.04
N TYR A 27 -17.22 4.01 11.92
CA TYR A 27 -16.26 2.93 11.74
C TYR A 27 -15.92 2.32 13.10
N ASP A 28 -15.63 1.03 13.06
CA ASP A 28 -14.99 0.28 14.13
C ASP A 28 -13.80 -0.49 13.54
N THR A 29 -12.77 -0.77 14.33
CA THR A 29 -11.59 -1.47 13.84
C THR A 29 -10.96 -2.37 14.90
N ASN A 30 -10.62 -3.57 14.49
CA ASN A 30 -9.82 -4.51 15.26
C ASN A 30 -8.32 -4.38 14.96
N VAL A 31 -7.91 -3.48 14.05
CA VAL A 31 -6.50 -3.27 13.72
C VAL A 31 -5.84 -2.44 14.82
N PRO A 32 -4.88 -3.00 15.57
CA PRO A 32 -4.28 -2.27 16.68
C PRO A 32 -3.48 -1.07 16.18
N ARG A 33 -3.53 0.05 16.92
CA ARG A 33 -2.83 1.28 16.54
C ARG A 33 -1.31 1.08 16.52
N GLN A 34 -0.64 1.64 15.51
CA GLN A 34 0.82 1.72 15.39
C GLN A 34 1.56 0.36 15.34
N THR A 35 0.92 -0.67 14.79
CA THR A 35 1.47 -2.04 14.74
C THR A 35 1.98 -2.47 13.36
N GLY A 36 2.04 -1.54 12.40
CA GLY A 36 2.51 -1.83 11.05
C GLY A 36 1.53 -2.61 10.17
N LEU A 37 0.25 -2.71 10.56
CA LEU A 37 -0.82 -3.36 9.79
C LEU A 37 -1.64 -2.40 8.91
N SER A 38 -1.14 -1.17 8.74
CA SER A 38 -1.77 -0.13 7.91
C SER A 38 -3.24 0.21 8.24
N GLY A 39 -3.60 0.18 9.52
CA GLY A 39 -4.97 0.41 9.97
C GLY A 39 -5.58 1.76 9.56
N SER A 40 -4.77 2.83 9.48
CA SER A 40 -5.29 4.16 9.08
C SER A 40 -5.83 4.15 7.65
N SER A 41 -5.07 3.60 6.72
CA SER A 41 -5.47 3.55 5.32
C SER A 41 -6.55 2.51 5.06
N ALA A 42 -6.61 1.44 5.87
CA ALA A 42 -7.69 0.47 5.83
C ALA A 42 -9.05 1.14 6.14
N ILE A 43 -9.11 2.04 7.13
CA ILE A 43 -10.32 2.82 7.43
C ILE A 43 -10.71 3.71 6.24
N VAL A 44 -9.73 4.36 5.60
CA VAL A 44 -9.98 5.22 4.43
C VAL A 44 -10.46 4.38 3.23
N CYS A 45 -9.88 3.20 3.01
CA CYS A 45 -10.29 2.24 1.98
C CYS A 45 -11.72 1.73 2.22
N ALA A 46 -12.05 1.36 3.46
CA ALA A 46 -13.40 0.96 3.84
C ALA A 46 -14.41 2.09 3.59
N ALA A 47 -14.08 3.33 3.97
CA ALA A 47 -14.91 4.49 3.71
C ALA A 47 -15.12 4.72 2.20
N LEU A 48 -14.08 4.58 1.37
CA LEU A 48 -14.22 4.68 -0.09
C LEU A 48 -15.15 3.58 -0.62
N ASN A 49 -15.02 2.34 -0.16
CA ASN A 49 -15.93 1.25 -0.55
C ASN A 49 -17.39 1.57 -0.21
N CYS A 50 -17.66 2.06 0.99
CA CYS A 50 -19.01 2.50 1.37
C CYS A 50 -19.55 3.59 0.45
N LEU A 51 -18.73 4.59 0.07
CA LEU A 51 -19.15 5.66 -0.84
C LEU A 51 -19.44 5.13 -2.25
N LEU A 52 -18.59 4.25 -2.78
CA LEU A 52 -18.78 3.63 -4.09
C LEU A 52 -20.10 2.85 -4.17
N ASP A 53 -20.46 2.12 -3.10
CA ASP A 53 -21.66 1.31 -3.04
C ASP A 53 -22.91 2.15 -2.74
N PHE A 54 -22.80 3.09 -1.80
CA PHE A 54 -23.89 4.03 -1.48
C PHE A 54 -24.32 4.79 -2.73
N TYR A 55 -23.36 5.37 -3.47
CA TYR A 55 -23.65 6.11 -4.70
C TYR A 55 -23.87 5.22 -5.93
N LYS A 56 -23.65 3.90 -5.83
CA LYS A 56 -23.78 2.92 -6.92
C LYS A 56 -22.85 3.20 -8.11
N VAL A 57 -21.67 3.77 -7.85
CA VAL A 57 -20.69 4.17 -8.89
C VAL A 57 -19.44 3.30 -8.92
N ARG A 58 -19.41 2.17 -8.18
CA ARG A 58 -18.26 1.26 -8.14
C ARG A 58 -17.73 0.86 -9.52
N HIS A 59 -18.63 0.64 -10.47
CA HIS A 59 -18.30 0.24 -11.85
C HIS A 59 -17.71 1.39 -12.69
N LEU A 60 -17.93 2.64 -12.29
CA LEU A 60 -17.38 3.84 -12.95
C LEU A 60 -15.98 4.19 -12.44
N VAL A 61 -15.64 3.73 -11.23
CA VAL A 61 -14.33 3.95 -10.62
C VAL A 61 -13.46 2.71 -10.77
N ARG A 62 -12.62 2.73 -11.79
CA ARG A 62 -11.62 1.68 -12.11
C ARG A 62 -10.80 1.29 -10.88
N VAL A 63 -10.60 -0.01 -10.68
CA VAL A 63 -9.97 -0.58 -9.48
C VAL A 63 -8.54 -0.08 -9.29
N GLU A 64 -7.81 0.14 -10.38
CA GLU A 64 -6.45 0.65 -10.44
C GLU A 64 -6.32 2.09 -9.93
N VAL A 65 -7.41 2.87 -9.98
CA VAL A 65 -7.41 4.29 -9.58
C VAL A 65 -7.77 4.47 -8.10
N ARG A 66 -8.51 3.51 -7.51
CA ARG A 66 -8.96 3.59 -6.11
C ARG A 66 -7.82 3.78 -5.10
N PRO A 67 -6.63 3.12 -5.24
CA PRO A 67 -5.50 3.36 -4.35
C PRO A 67 -5.05 4.83 -4.30
N ASN A 68 -5.08 5.51 -5.45
CA ASN A 68 -4.72 6.93 -5.54
C ASN A 68 -5.77 7.83 -4.86
N ILE A 69 -7.06 7.49 -4.94
CA ILE A 69 -8.12 8.23 -4.23
C ILE A 69 -7.91 8.15 -2.71
N ILE A 70 -7.55 6.96 -2.22
CA ILE A 70 -7.25 6.72 -0.80
C ILE A 70 -6.01 7.53 -0.40
N LEU A 71 -4.93 7.46 -1.18
CA LEU A 71 -3.69 8.20 -0.91
C LEU A 71 -3.94 9.72 -0.88
N LYS A 72 -4.66 10.26 -1.87
CA LYS A 72 -5.04 11.69 -1.92
C LYS A 72 -5.81 12.15 -0.68
N ALA A 73 -6.65 11.29 -0.10
CA ALA A 73 -7.39 11.62 1.12
C ALA A 73 -6.49 11.75 2.34
N GLU A 74 -5.34 11.06 2.37
CA GLU A 74 -4.34 11.20 3.43
C GLU A 74 -3.39 12.39 3.17
N GLU A 75 -3.07 12.65 1.91
CA GLU A 75 -2.34 13.87 1.50
C GLU A 75 -3.10 15.14 1.88
N GLU A 76 -4.44 15.14 1.73
CA GLU A 76 -5.32 16.22 2.18
C GLU A 76 -5.22 16.46 3.71
N LEU A 77 -4.80 15.45 4.47
CA LEU A 77 -4.54 15.54 5.92
C LEU A 77 -3.07 15.86 6.25
N GLY A 78 -2.23 16.10 5.24
CA GLY A 78 -0.80 16.35 5.40
C GLY A 78 0.02 15.11 5.73
N ILE A 79 -0.53 13.90 5.53
CA ILE A 79 0.15 12.65 5.83
C ILE A 79 0.96 12.20 4.61
N VAL A 80 2.27 12.05 4.79
CA VAL A 80 3.16 11.49 3.77
C VAL A 80 3.09 9.97 3.83
N ALA A 81 2.60 9.35 2.76
CA ALA A 81 2.44 7.90 2.66
C ALA A 81 2.82 7.35 1.27
N GLY A 82 3.01 6.04 1.19
CA GLY A 82 3.21 5.32 -0.06
C GLY A 82 1.94 4.61 -0.55
N LEU A 83 1.97 4.16 -1.80
CA LEU A 83 0.79 3.58 -2.48
C LEU A 83 0.55 2.09 -2.14
N GLN A 84 1.59 1.35 -1.74
CA GLN A 84 1.59 -0.11 -1.56
C GLN A 84 0.43 -0.64 -0.71
N ASP A 85 0.26 -0.10 0.50
CA ASP A 85 -0.76 -0.54 1.42
C ASP A 85 -2.17 -0.34 0.85
N ARG A 86 -2.39 0.76 0.12
CA ARG A 86 -3.70 1.10 -0.48
C ARG A 86 -4.02 0.16 -1.64
N VAL A 87 -3.03 -0.20 -2.44
CA VAL A 87 -3.19 -1.21 -3.50
C VAL A 87 -3.61 -2.54 -2.88
N ALA A 88 -2.87 -3.00 -1.87
CA ALA A 88 -3.16 -4.26 -1.21
C ALA A 88 -4.57 -4.30 -0.59
N GLN A 89 -5.01 -3.21 0.05
CA GLN A 89 -6.34 -3.10 0.64
C GLN A 89 -7.47 -3.07 -0.39
N VAL A 90 -7.24 -2.44 -1.55
CA VAL A 90 -8.23 -2.36 -2.64
C VAL A 90 -8.41 -3.69 -3.34
N TYR A 91 -7.31 -4.41 -3.57
CA TYR A 91 -7.31 -5.66 -4.34
C TYR A 91 -7.59 -6.88 -3.46
N GLY A 92 -7.13 -6.87 -2.21
CA GLY A 92 -7.14 -8.04 -1.34
C GLY A 92 -6.21 -9.15 -1.85
N GLY A 93 -6.07 -10.20 -1.03
CA GLY A 93 -5.30 -11.38 -1.39
C GLY A 93 -3.80 -11.11 -1.61
N LEU A 94 -3.24 -11.72 -2.66
CA LEU A 94 -1.84 -11.60 -3.02
C LEU A 94 -1.68 -10.74 -4.27
N VAL A 95 -0.86 -9.68 -4.21
CA VAL A 95 -0.71 -8.74 -5.33
C VAL A 95 0.76 -8.43 -5.57
N TYR A 96 1.21 -8.63 -6.80
CA TYR A 96 2.47 -8.09 -7.29
C TYR A 96 2.25 -6.68 -7.83
N MET A 97 3.09 -5.74 -7.42
CA MET A 97 2.92 -4.31 -7.72
C MET A 97 4.15 -3.75 -8.41
N ASP A 98 3.96 -3.15 -9.57
CA ASP A 98 4.99 -2.42 -10.30
C ASP A 98 4.66 -0.92 -10.29
N PHE A 99 5.54 -0.14 -9.64
CA PHE A 99 5.47 1.31 -9.56
C PHE A 99 6.55 1.99 -10.40
N SER A 100 7.01 1.34 -11.48
CA SER A 100 8.02 1.91 -12.37
C SER A 100 7.59 3.29 -12.87
N LYS A 101 8.57 4.20 -12.99
CA LYS A 101 8.31 5.58 -13.38
C LYS A 101 7.58 5.66 -14.72
N GLU A 102 7.93 4.80 -15.68
CA GLU A 102 7.27 4.75 -16.98
C GLU A 102 5.76 4.48 -16.85
N HIS A 103 5.36 3.48 -16.06
CA HIS A 103 3.94 3.15 -15.88
C HIS A 103 3.21 4.24 -15.10
N MET A 104 3.83 4.75 -14.04
CA MET A 104 3.26 5.83 -13.22
C MET A 104 3.03 7.10 -14.06
N ASP A 105 4.00 7.51 -14.89
CA ASP A 105 3.91 8.71 -15.72
C ASP A 105 2.88 8.55 -16.86
N LYS A 106 2.77 7.35 -17.44
CA LYS A 106 1.87 7.07 -18.57
C LYS A 106 0.43 6.84 -18.16
N LEU A 107 0.20 6.11 -17.06
CA LEU A 107 -1.13 5.64 -16.65
C LEU A 107 -1.69 6.42 -15.45
N GLY A 108 -0.83 7.13 -14.70
CA GLY A 108 -1.18 7.75 -13.43
C GLY A 108 -1.35 6.75 -12.27
N HIS A 109 -1.01 5.48 -12.49
CA HIS A 109 -1.04 4.40 -11.51
C HIS A 109 -0.04 3.31 -11.89
N GLY A 110 0.25 2.41 -10.94
CA GLY A 110 1.13 1.26 -11.17
C GLY A 110 0.41 0.11 -11.87
N ILE A 111 1.16 -0.93 -12.23
CA ILE A 111 0.58 -2.20 -12.67
C ILE A 111 0.40 -3.09 -11.45
N TYR A 112 -0.83 -3.54 -11.22
CA TYR A 112 -1.20 -4.38 -10.09
C TYR A 112 -1.67 -5.72 -10.62
N THR A 113 -0.92 -6.78 -10.32
CA THR A 113 -1.19 -8.14 -10.80
C THR A 113 -1.63 -9.00 -9.62
N PRO A 114 -2.92 -9.31 -9.49
CA PRO A 114 -3.39 -10.31 -8.54
C PRO A 114 -2.73 -11.65 -8.81
N MET A 115 -2.37 -12.36 -7.74
CA MET A 115 -1.79 -13.68 -7.80
C MET A 115 -2.59 -14.64 -6.92
N ASP A 116 -2.42 -15.94 -7.16
CA ASP A 116 -3.07 -16.96 -6.33
C ASP A 116 -2.44 -17.00 -4.93
N ILE A 117 -3.27 -16.86 -3.90
CA ILE A 117 -2.86 -16.92 -2.49
C ILE A 117 -2.28 -18.29 -2.13
N ASN A 118 -2.68 -19.36 -2.83
CA ASN A 118 -2.18 -20.72 -2.60
C ASN A 118 -0.71 -20.92 -3.02
N LEU A 119 -0.10 -19.91 -3.65
CA LEU A 119 1.34 -19.92 -3.95
C LEU A 119 2.20 -19.65 -2.72
N LEU A 120 1.62 -19.07 -1.66
CA LEU A 120 2.36 -18.69 -0.47
C LEU A 120 2.67 -19.91 0.40
N PRO A 121 3.89 -19.98 0.96
CA PRO A 121 4.15 -20.93 2.04
C PRO A 121 3.37 -20.55 3.29
N PRO A 122 3.24 -21.45 4.28
CA PRO A 122 2.77 -21.09 5.61
C PRO A 122 3.58 -19.94 6.19
N LEU A 123 2.89 -18.87 6.63
CA LEU A 123 3.50 -17.70 7.24
C LEU A 123 3.13 -17.61 8.72
N HIS A 124 4.09 -17.14 9.52
CA HIS A 124 3.88 -16.91 10.94
C HIS A 124 3.69 -15.42 11.19
N LEU A 125 2.60 -15.08 11.89
CA LEU A 125 2.34 -13.74 12.39
C LEU A 125 2.76 -13.67 13.86
N ILE A 126 3.75 -12.84 14.16
CA ILE A 126 4.18 -12.57 15.53
C ILE A 126 3.77 -11.14 15.86
N TYR A 127 2.90 -11.00 16.85
CA TYR A 127 2.45 -9.72 17.36
C TYR A 127 3.25 -9.33 18.60
N ALA A 128 3.84 -8.14 18.59
CA ALA A 128 4.52 -7.57 19.74
C ALA A 128 4.03 -6.12 19.93
N GLU A 129 3.68 -5.77 21.16
CA GLU A 129 3.28 -4.41 21.53
C GLU A 129 4.50 -3.50 21.61
N ASN A 130 4.97 -3.03 20.46
CA ASN A 130 6.08 -2.08 20.36
C ASN A 130 5.70 -0.92 19.43
N PRO A 131 4.95 0.09 19.93
CA PRO A 131 4.45 1.18 19.11
C PRO A 131 5.61 2.01 18.53
N SER A 132 5.53 2.33 17.25
CA SER A 132 6.54 3.13 16.55
C SER A 132 5.91 4.25 15.73
N ASP A 133 6.60 5.39 15.62
CA ASP A 133 6.19 6.53 14.80
C ASP A 133 6.70 6.35 13.36
N SER A 134 5.91 5.67 12.53
CA SER A 134 6.26 5.38 11.14
C SER A 134 6.36 6.63 10.26
N GLY A 135 5.68 7.73 10.62
CA GLY A 135 5.65 8.96 9.81
C GLY A 135 7.01 9.65 9.70
N LYS A 136 7.73 9.76 10.82
CA LYS A 136 9.06 10.40 10.88
C LYS A 136 10.14 9.61 10.16
N VAL A 137 10.03 8.28 10.15
CA VAL A 137 10.98 7.42 9.46
C VAL A 137 10.82 7.54 7.95
N HIS A 138 9.57 7.49 7.46
CA HIS A 138 9.29 7.63 6.03
C HIS A 138 9.70 8.98 5.47
N SER A 139 9.48 10.07 6.22
CA SER A 139 9.92 11.41 5.78
C SER A 139 11.44 11.53 5.68
N THR A 140 12.18 10.93 6.63
CA THR A 140 13.65 10.94 6.63
C THR A 140 14.24 10.20 5.44
N VAL A 141 13.74 8.99 5.13
CA VAL A 141 14.21 8.20 3.97
C VAL A 141 13.90 8.93 2.67
N ARG A 142 12.70 9.52 2.55
CA ARG A 142 12.31 10.32 1.38
C ARG A 142 13.22 11.53 1.20
N GLN A 143 13.55 12.24 2.28
CA GLN A 143 14.43 13.41 2.20
C GLN A 143 15.83 13.01 1.69
N ARG A 144 16.44 11.97 2.28
CA ARG A 144 17.76 11.48 1.82
C ARG A 144 17.75 11.02 0.36
N TRP A 145 16.64 10.42 -0.10
CA TRP A 145 16.46 10.09 -1.51
C TRP A 145 16.47 11.35 -2.40
N LEU A 146 15.69 12.38 -2.03
CA LEU A 146 15.62 13.66 -2.75
C LEU A 146 16.97 14.39 -2.76
N ASP A 147 17.74 14.26 -1.68
CA ASP A 147 19.09 14.82 -1.55
C ASP A 147 20.14 14.05 -2.38
N GLY A 148 19.75 12.95 -3.04
CA GLY A 148 20.63 12.18 -3.92
C GLY A 148 21.58 11.24 -3.17
N ASP A 149 21.24 10.81 -1.95
CA ASP A 149 22.05 9.88 -1.17
C ASP A 149 22.24 8.55 -1.92
N LYS A 150 23.47 8.28 -2.37
CA LYS A 150 23.82 7.11 -3.16
C LYS A 150 23.52 5.79 -2.44
N LEU A 151 23.65 5.75 -1.11
CA LEU A 151 23.33 4.54 -0.34
C LEU A 151 21.84 4.27 -0.39
N ILE A 152 21.01 5.30 -0.19
CA ILE A 152 19.55 5.19 -0.28
C ILE A 152 19.15 4.79 -1.70
N ILE A 153 19.74 5.43 -2.72
CA ILE A 153 19.44 5.15 -4.12
C ILE A 153 19.69 3.69 -4.49
N LYS A 154 20.91 3.22 -4.20
CA LYS A 154 21.30 1.83 -4.44
C LYS A 154 20.41 0.86 -3.68
N SER A 155 20.11 1.17 -2.42
CA SER A 155 19.33 0.26 -1.58
C SER A 155 17.88 0.14 -2.03
N MET A 156 17.22 1.21 -2.49
CA MET A 156 15.86 1.06 -3.03
C MET A 156 15.85 0.29 -4.36
N SER A 157 16.89 0.42 -5.19
CA SER A 157 17.04 -0.40 -6.39
C SER A 157 17.12 -1.89 -6.02
N GLU A 158 17.96 -2.23 -5.03
CA GLU A 158 18.09 -3.60 -4.56
C GLU A 158 16.78 -4.11 -3.93
N VAL A 159 16.04 -3.28 -3.18
CA VAL A 159 14.70 -3.66 -2.69
C VAL A 159 13.73 -3.98 -3.85
N ALA A 160 13.79 -3.25 -4.95
CA ALA A 160 12.96 -3.52 -6.12
C ALA A 160 13.35 -4.83 -6.81
N ASP A 161 14.65 -5.10 -6.97
CA ASP A 161 15.17 -6.34 -7.54
C ASP A 161 14.76 -7.57 -6.70
N LEU A 162 14.87 -7.47 -5.36
CA LEU A 162 14.41 -8.51 -4.45
C LEU A 162 12.91 -8.82 -4.59
N ALA A 163 12.08 -7.83 -4.89
CA ALA A 163 10.65 -8.05 -5.12
C ALA A 163 10.38 -8.82 -6.42
N LEU A 164 11.15 -8.51 -7.48
CA LEU A 164 11.08 -9.23 -8.76
C LEU A 164 11.54 -10.69 -8.61
N GLU A 165 12.66 -10.92 -7.93
CA GLU A 165 13.15 -12.25 -7.62
C GLU A 165 12.18 -13.03 -6.71
N GLY A 166 11.60 -12.35 -5.71
CA GLY A 166 10.65 -12.93 -4.78
C GLY A 166 9.38 -13.42 -5.49
N ARG A 167 8.90 -12.67 -6.48
CA ARG A 167 7.79 -13.11 -7.35
C ARG A 167 8.13 -14.40 -8.08
N THR A 168 9.32 -14.48 -8.67
CA THR A 168 9.78 -15.66 -9.41
C THR A 168 9.85 -16.87 -8.47
N ALA A 169 10.46 -16.71 -7.28
CA ALA A 169 10.56 -17.77 -6.28
C ALA A 169 9.19 -18.27 -5.82
N ILE A 170 8.19 -17.39 -5.64
CA ILE A 170 6.82 -17.79 -5.29
C ILE A 170 6.14 -18.58 -6.43
N LEU A 171 6.30 -18.14 -7.67
CA LEU A 171 5.72 -18.82 -8.84
C LEU A 171 6.32 -20.22 -9.05
N GLU A 172 7.63 -20.34 -8.81
CA GLU A 172 8.37 -21.61 -8.91
C GLU A 172 8.22 -22.49 -7.66
N LYS A 173 7.54 -21.99 -6.61
CA LYS A 173 7.41 -22.64 -5.29
C LYS A 173 8.77 -22.92 -4.63
N ASP A 174 9.79 -22.13 -4.95
CA ASP A 174 11.09 -22.18 -4.27
C ASP A 174 11.02 -21.43 -2.94
N HIS A 175 10.51 -22.14 -1.93
CA HIS A 175 10.34 -21.59 -0.59
C HIS A 175 11.67 -21.26 0.11
N SER A 176 12.76 -21.95 -0.24
CA SER A 176 14.08 -21.68 0.35
C SER A 176 14.59 -20.34 -0.15
N LYS A 177 14.60 -20.14 -1.47
CA LYS A 177 15.00 -18.86 -2.06
C LYS A 177 14.10 -17.73 -1.60
N PHE A 178 12.79 -17.95 -1.49
CA PHE A 178 11.87 -16.95 -0.98
C PHE A 178 12.22 -16.51 0.46
N ALA A 179 12.56 -17.45 1.34
CA ALA A 179 12.99 -17.14 2.71
C ALA A 179 14.30 -16.32 2.73
N ASP A 180 15.28 -16.69 1.91
CA ASP A 180 16.55 -15.97 1.80
C ASP A 180 16.35 -14.52 1.31
N LEU A 181 15.47 -14.33 0.33
CA LEU A 181 15.11 -13.00 -0.18
C LEU A 181 14.40 -12.15 0.89
N MET A 182 13.52 -12.75 1.70
CA MET A 182 12.89 -12.05 2.82
C MET A 182 13.91 -11.59 3.87
N ASN A 183 14.86 -12.45 4.23
CA ASN A 183 15.95 -12.11 5.15
C ASN A 183 16.81 -10.98 4.58
N ARG A 184 17.17 -11.06 3.30
CA ARG A 184 17.96 -10.02 2.64
C ARG A 184 17.24 -8.67 2.61
N ASN A 185 15.94 -8.66 2.30
CA ASN A 185 15.13 -7.44 2.33
C ASN A 185 15.05 -6.85 3.76
N PHE A 186 14.97 -7.70 4.79
CA PHE A 186 15.00 -7.25 6.18
C PHE A 186 16.33 -6.59 6.55
N ASP A 187 17.45 -7.24 6.24
CA ASP A 187 18.79 -6.71 6.52
C ASP A 187 19.05 -5.39 5.79
N LEU A 188 18.65 -5.31 4.53
CA LEU A 188 18.78 -4.10 3.72
C LEU A 188 18.00 -2.93 4.33
N ARG A 189 16.74 -3.16 4.73
CA ARG A 189 15.94 -2.11 5.39
C ARG A 189 16.54 -1.66 6.71
N ARG A 190 17.10 -2.58 7.49
CA ARG A 190 17.78 -2.26 8.75
C ARG A 190 19.03 -1.39 8.54
N SER A 191 19.73 -1.58 7.42
CA SER A 191 20.92 -0.77 7.08
C SER A 191 20.57 0.67 6.64
N VAL A 192 19.39 0.85 6.05
CA VAL A 192 18.96 2.11 5.43
C VAL A 192 18.13 2.97 6.39
N SER A 193 17.31 2.31 7.22
CA SER A 193 16.39 2.92 8.15
C SER A 193 16.66 2.38 9.55
N CYS A 194 16.87 3.27 10.52
CA CYS A 194 17.01 2.90 11.93
C CYS A 194 15.64 2.52 12.53
N PHE A 195 15.00 1.44 12.07
CA PHE A 195 14.24 0.45 12.86
C PHE A 195 13.40 -0.53 12.02
N ILE A 196 13.11 -1.65 12.68
CA ILE A 196 12.37 -2.85 12.30
C ILE A 196 10.90 -2.53 11.95
N GLN A 197 10.53 -2.77 10.69
CA GLN A 197 9.20 -3.25 10.36
C GLN A 197 9.41 -4.58 9.63
N VAL A 198 9.10 -5.70 10.30
CA VAL A 198 8.75 -6.94 9.60
C VAL A 198 7.43 -6.68 8.90
N GLN A 199 7.48 -5.93 7.82
CA GLN A 199 6.45 -5.93 6.81
C GLN A 199 7.04 -6.69 5.64
N ILE A 200 6.37 -7.77 5.23
CA ILE A 200 6.55 -8.42 3.93
C ILE A 200 6.06 -7.43 2.85
N LYS A 201 6.68 -6.25 2.77
CA LYS A 201 6.40 -5.23 1.77
C LYS A 201 7.12 -5.68 0.50
N GLY A 202 6.36 -6.35 -0.33
CA GLY A 202 6.75 -7.15 -1.50
C GLY A 202 5.60 -8.10 -1.84
N PHE A 203 4.91 -8.57 -0.79
CA PHE A 203 3.62 -9.25 -0.85
C PHE A 203 2.79 -8.84 0.38
N SER A 204 1.95 -7.83 0.22
CA SER A 204 1.01 -7.46 1.27
C SER A 204 -0.08 -8.53 1.34
N ILE A 205 0.08 -9.48 2.24
CA ILE A 205 -0.96 -10.45 2.59
C ILE A 205 -1.76 -9.82 3.72
N PHE A 206 -2.94 -9.31 3.37
CA PHE A 206 -3.92 -8.91 4.37
C PHE A 206 -4.68 -10.17 4.82
N PHE A 207 -4.75 -10.38 6.14
CA PHE A 207 -5.86 -11.10 6.76
C PHE A 207 -7.05 -10.15 6.89
#